data_AF-A0A6L9Y8M7-F1
#
_entry.id   AF-A0A6L9Y8M7-F1
#
_cell.length_a   1.000
_cell.length_b   1.000
_cell.length_c   1.000
_cell.angle_alpha   90.00
_cell.angle_beta   90.00
_cell.angle_gamma   90.00
#
_symmetry.space_group_name_H-M   'P 1'
#
loop_
_entity.id
_entity.type
_entity.pdbx_description
1 polymer ?
#
loop_
_entity_poly.entity_id
_entity_poly.type
_entity_poly.pdbx_seq_one_letter_code
_entity_poly.pdbx_strand_id
1 'polypeptide(L)'
;LSQVVAGLSGVAVGDNFQSAVVSSEIGKRAVENNYLTIYKVEEVKNCLIGNTCKTALEKNQVLKEAEALSQMLDKELQNICAKNPLSDACRVGVNTAIDYIAIRDAWQYMNKDVKRSSEQTFNYLYNRDDANKRFVHYFNTIDTRANFFGASNVYEQNQGSGAKWFEGAEKVSRACFTGLGADGCASYLSFYLAKIFSGNPDLYGWRKEAGDTLMKSGFTNFRELYNNKGINPMEWDIKQLKSEQSVLQPIHEKYLGEYGVFRWGSQKAMDNNKGVKLFNFFNNLFDLEKHKGIDGGVDILNQKSRIEYGCMLLGYTKEQGCM
;
A
#
# COMPACT_ATOMS: atom_id res chain seq x y z
N LEU A 1 2.57 -40.26 11.11
CA LEU A 1 1.98 -40.72 12.39
C LEU A 1 2.86 -40.16 13.50
N SER A 2 2.44 -39.41 14.50
CA SER A 2 1.20 -38.76 14.91
C SER A 2 1.61 -38.04 16.20
N GLN A 3 1.42 -36.72 16.33
CA GLN A 3 1.33 -35.94 17.59
C GLN A 3 1.55 -34.44 17.31
N VAL A 4 0.60 -33.77 16.66
CA VAL A 4 0.41 -32.30 16.79
C VAL A 4 -1.10 -31.98 16.86
N VAL A 5 -1.85 -32.85 17.53
CA VAL A 5 -3.23 -32.58 17.98
C VAL A 5 -3.25 -32.79 19.49
N ALA A 6 -2.77 -31.80 20.24
CA ALA A 6 -2.97 -31.64 21.68
C ALA A 6 -2.40 -30.27 22.09
N GLY A 7 -3.25 -29.32 22.45
CA GLY A 7 -2.78 -28.00 22.87
C GLY A 7 -3.82 -26.87 22.90
N LEU A 8 -5.10 -27.16 22.67
CA LEU A 8 -6.20 -26.34 23.18
C LEU A 8 -6.47 -26.79 24.62
N SER A 9 -5.96 -26.09 25.64
CA SER A 9 -6.58 -25.85 26.97
C SER A 9 -5.60 -25.38 28.06
N GLY A 10 -6.02 -24.34 28.79
CA GLY A 10 -5.43 -23.87 30.07
C GLY A 10 -4.57 -22.60 29.93
N VAL A 11 -4.65 -21.54 30.74
CA VAL A 11 -5.15 -21.37 32.11
C VAL A 11 -5.37 -19.86 32.43
N ALA A 12 -6.40 -19.61 33.26
CA ALA A 12 -6.66 -18.56 34.26
C ALA A 12 -6.76 -17.05 33.94
N VAL A 13 -7.91 -16.53 34.36
CA VAL A 13 -8.23 -15.16 34.77
C VAL A 13 -7.28 -14.68 35.88
N GLY A 14 -6.76 -13.46 35.75
CA GLY A 14 -6.01 -12.74 36.78
C GLY A 14 -5.55 -11.36 36.30
N ASP A 15 -6.19 -10.31 36.83
CA ASP A 15 -5.99 -8.90 36.45
C ASP A 15 -4.57 -8.39 36.74
N ASN A 16 -4.13 -7.43 35.91
CA ASN A 16 -2.99 -6.51 36.09
C ASN A 16 -1.56 -6.90 35.67
N PHE A 17 -1.30 -8.04 35.03
CA PHE A 17 0.02 -8.32 34.41
C PHE A 17 0.01 -8.51 32.88
N GLN A 18 -1.16 -8.41 32.22
CA GLN A 18 -1.30 -8.79 30.81
C GLN A 18 -0.79 -7.77 29.78
N SER A 19 -0.75 -6.46 30.06
CA SER A 19 -0.58 -5.51 28.93
C SER A 19 0.83 -5.47 28.31
N ALA A 20 1.88 -5.79 29.07
CA ALA A 20 3.25 -5.80 28.53
C ALA A 20 3.63 -7.16 27.92
N VAL A 21 3.18 -8.26 28.53
CA VAL A 21 3.41 -9.62 28.03
C VAL A 21 2.57 -9.88 26.79
N VAL A 22 1.32 -9.42 26.73
CA VAL A 22 0.47 -9.57 25.53
C VAL A 22 1.00 -8.76 24.35
N SER A 23 1.57 -7.56 24.54
CA SER A 23 2.21 -6.82 23.45
C SER A 23 3.51 -7.48 22.96
N SER A 24 4.32 -8.02 23.87
CA SER A 24 5.51 -8.81 23.53
C SER A 24 5.15 -10.12 22.83
N GLU A 25 4.01 -10.72 23.19
CA GLU A 25 3.59 -12.02 22.71
C GLU A 25 2.77 -11.92 21.43
N ILE A 26 2.04 -10.81 21.19
CA ILE A 26 1.54 -10.43 19.86
C ILE A 26 2.71 -10.06 18.95
N GLY A 27 3.72 -9.33 19.44
CA GLY A 27 4.94 -9.05 18.66
C GLY A 27 5.73 -10.31 18.33
N LYS A 28 5.93 -11.22 19.30
CA LYS A 28 6.59 -12.52 19.08
C LYS A 28 5.75 -13.44 18.23
N ARG A 29 4.44 -13.57 18.47
CA ARG A 29 3.56 -14.43 17.66
C ARG A 29 3.30 -13.85 16.27
N ALA A 30 3.34 -12.53 16.06
CA ALA A 30 3.31 -11.94 14.73
C ALA A 30 4.61 -12.19 13.94
N VAL A 31 5.74 -12.37 14.64
CA VAL A 31 7.05 -12.67 14.03
C VAL A 31 7.32 -14.18 13.90
N GLU A 32 6.82 -15.00 14.83
CA GLU A 32 7.03 -16.46 14.89
C GLU A 32 5.85 -17.26 14.28
N ASN A 33 4.65 -16.65 14.16
CA ASN A 33 3.41 -17.25 13.64
C ASN A 33 2.67 -16.28 12.70
N ASN A 34 3.06 -16.36 11.44
CA ASN A 34 2.53 -15.66 10.26
C ASN A 34 1.02 -15.96 10.01
N TYR A 35 0.10 -15.50 10.85
CA TYR A 35 -1.14 -16.26 11.09
C TYR A 35 -2.25 -16.15 9.99
N LEU A 36 -2.57 -14.99 9.41
CA LEU A 36 -3.36 -14.93 8.15
C LEU A 36 -2.57 -14.24 7.06
N THR A 37 -1.60 -14.97 6.53
CA THR A 37 -0.65 -14.46 5.55
C THR A 37 -0.96 -14.98 4.16
N ILE A 38 -0.19 -14.49 3.18
CA ILE A 38 -0.20 -15.04 1.83
C ILE A 38 -0.10 -16.57 1.82
N TYR A 39 0.65 -17.16 2.75
CA TYR A 39 0.76 -18.62 2.90
C TYR A 39 -0.54 -19.30 3.31
N LYS A 40 -1.32 -18.73 4.26
CA LYS A 40 -2.60 -19.34 4.67
C LYS A 40 -3.64 -19.21 3.56
N VAL A 41 -3.65 -18.09 2.84
CA VAL A 41 -4.50 -17.92 1.65
C VAL A 41 -4.09 -18.88 0.53
N GLU A 42 -2.78 -19.10 0.34
CA GLU A 42 -2.25 -20.07 -0.61
C GLU A 42 -2.61 -21.52 -0.22
N GLU A 43 -2.57 -21.86 1.07
CA GLU A 43 -3.04 -23.15 1.58
C GLU A 43 -4.52 -23.38 1.25
N VAL A 44 -5.37 -22.38 1.50
CA VAL A 44 -6.79 -22.41 1.13
C VAL A 44 -6.95 -22.59 -0.38
N LYS A 45 -6.27 -21.77 -1.18
CA LYS A 45 -6.28 -21.86 -2.65
C LYS A 45 -5.90 -23.26 -3.13
N ASN A 46 -4.76 -23.79 -2.69
CA ASN A 46 -4.26 -25.11 -3.07
C ASN A 46 -5.23 -26.23 -2.69
N CYS A 47 -5.87 -26.13 -1.53
CA CYS A 47 -6.91 -27.07 -1.13
C CYS A 47 -8.15 -26.96 -2.01
N LEU A 48 -8.65 -25.75 -2.27
CA LEU A 48 -9.87 -25.53 -3.04
C LEU A 48 -9.73 -25.97 -4.51
N ILE A 49 -8.58 -25.74 -5.13
CA ILE A 49 -8.29 -26.20 -6.51
C ILE A 49 -7.97 -27.69 -6.61
N GLY A 50 -7.87 -28.41 -5.48
CA GLY A 50 -7.72 -29.86 -5.43
C GLY A 50 -6.27 -30.36 -5.40
N ASN A 51 -5.30 -29.48 -5.17
CA ASN A 51 -3.89 -29.89 -5.05
C ASN A 51 -3.63 -30.64 -3.74
N THR A 52 -4.25 -30.21 -2.64
CA THR A 52 -4.01 -30.79 -1.30
C THR A 52 -5.24 -31.47 -0.70
N CYS A 53 -6.46 -31.03 -1.06
CA CYS A 53 -7.71 -31.60 -0.56
C CYS A 53 -8.45 -32.39 -1.64
N LYS A 54 -9.00 -33.54 -1.26
CA LYS A 54 -9.69 -34.47 -2.18
C LYS A 54 -11.20 -34.43 -2.02
N THR A 55 -11.68 -34.12 -0.83
CA THR A 55 -13.10 -34.17 -0.47
C THR A 55 -13.68 -32.78 -0.23
N ALA A 56 -15.01 -32.65 -0.38
CA ALA A 56 -15.72 -31.41 -0.03
C ALA A 56 -15.60 -31.07 1.47
N LEU A 57 -15.47 -32.08 2.33
CA LEU A 57 -15.31 -31.89 3.78
C LEU A 57 -13.98 -31.19 4.09
N GLU A 58 -12.88 -31.68 3.53
CA GLU A 58 -11.54 -31.06 3.71
C GLU A 58 -11.51 -29.62 3.19
N LYS A 59 -12.09 -29.38 2.01
CA LYS A 59 -12.23 -28.03 1.42
C LYS A 59 -13.00 -27.07 2.33
N ASN A 60 -14.11 -27.54 2.90
CA ASN A 60 -14.89 -26.73 3.83
C ASN A 60 -14.16 -26.50 5.15
N GLN A 61 -13.38 -27.47 5.61
CA GLN A 61 -12.65 -27.35 6.88
C GLN A 61 -11.53 -26.30 6.79
N VAL A 62 -10.67 -26.35 5.76
CA VAL A 62 -9.58 -25.37 5.63
C VAL A 62 -10.12 -23.94 5.51
N LEU A 63 -11.23 -23.77 4.78
CA LEU A 63 -11.85 -22.48 4.59
C LEU A 63 -12.38 -21.96 5.93
N LYS A 64 -13.13 -22.77 6.68
CA LYS A 64 -13.63 -22.40 8.01
C LYS A 64 -12.51 -22.07 8.99
N GLU A 65 -11.41 -22.81 8.97
CA GLU A 65 -10.25 -22.54 9.84
C GLU A 65 -9.60 -21.20 9.49
N ALA A 66 -9.39 -20.92 8.20
CA ALA A 66 -8.82 -19.65 7.75
C ALA A 66 -9.75 -18.47 8.05
N GLU A 67 -11.06 -18.62 7.82
CA GLU A 67 -12.07 -17.62 8.15
C GLU A 67 -12.12 -17.38 9.66
N ALA A 68 -12.19 -18.42 10.49
CA ALA A 68 -12.21 -18.31 11.96
C ALA A 68 -11.00 -17.55 12.49
N LEU A 69 -9.83 -17.81 11.91
CA LEU A 69 -8.61 -17.10 12.22
C LEU A 69 -8.69 -15.62 11.84
N SER A 70 -9.14 -15.30 10.63
CA SER A 70 -9.37 -13.92 10.19
C SER A 70 -10.27 -13.14 11.16
N GLN A 71 -11.39 -13.73 11.60
CA GLN A 71 -12.31 -13.03 12.53
C GLN A 71 -11.72 -12.85 13.92
N MET A 72 -10.86 -13.79 14.37
CA MET A 72 -10.11 -13.63 15.61
C MET A 72 -9.19 -12.40 15.53
N LEU A 73 -8.45 -12.28 14.42
CA LEU A 73 -7.53 -11.16 14.20
C LEU A 73 -8.28 -9.82 14.10
N ASP A 74 -9.40 -9.78 13.38
CA ASP A 74 -10.27 -8.60 13.34
C ASP A 74 -10.72 -8.17 14.75
N LYS A 75 -11.08 -9.13 15.61
CA LYS A 75 -11.49 -8.88 16.99
C LYS A 75 -10.33 -8.38 17.86
N GLU A 76 -9.15 -8.96 17.71
CA GLU A 76 -7.94 -8.51 18.42
C GLU A 76 -7.55 -7.10 18.02
N LEU A 77 -7.57 -6.79 16.73
CA LEU A 77 -7.35 -5.45 16.20
C LEU A 77 -8.28 -4.44 16.87
N GLN A 78 -9.59 -4.72 16.88
CA GLN A 78 -10.58 -3.85 17.51
C GLN A 78 -10.29 -3.63 19.01
N ASN A 79 -9.95 -4.69 19.74
CA ASN A 79 -9.67 -4.62 21.18
C ASN A 79 -8.41 -3.80 21.49
N ILE A 80 -7.34 -4.00 20.72
CA ILE A 80 -6.06 -3.30 20.91
C ILE A 80 -6.23 -1.81 20.58
N CYS A 81 -6.86 -1.53 19.44
CA CYS A 81 -7.08 -0.17 18.98
C CYS A 81 -8.08 0.61 19.83
N ALA A 82 -9.08 -0.05 20.43
CA ALA A 82 -9.99 0.59 21.37
C ALA A 82 -9.27 1.07 22.65
N LYS A 83 -8.25 0.35 23.11
CA LYS A 83 -7.48 0.70 24.32
C LYS A 83 -6.52 1.86 24.07
N ASN A 84 -5.72 1.78 23.01
CA ASN A 84 -4.78 2.82 22.64
C ASN A 84 -4.63 2.87 21.12
N PRO A 85 -5.36 3.76 20.44
CA PRO A 85 -5.37 3.80 18.98
C PRO A 85 -4.08 4.40 18.39
N LEU A 86 -3.22 5.02 19.20
CA LEU A 86 -1.89 5.52 18.77
C LEU A 86 -0.75 4.57 19.17
N SER A 87 -1.06 3.40 19.73
CA SER A 87 -0.04 2.41 20.08
C SER A 87 0.56 1.75 18.84
N ASP A 88 1.82 1.35 18.96
CA ASP A 88 2.49 0.52 17.94
C ASP A 88 1.73 -0.79 17.69
N ALA A 89 1.15 -1.40 18.72
CA ALA A 89 0.35 -2.61 18.58
C ALA A 89 -0.90 -2.40 17.69
N CYS A 90 -1.62 -1.29 17.89
CA CYS A 90 -2.74 -0.94 17.01
C CYS A 90 -2.26 -0.65 15.58
N ARG A 91 -1.16 0.10 15.42
CA ARG A 91 -0.57 0.35 14.10
C ARG A 91 -0.20 -0.94 13.38
N VAL A 92 0.45 -1.89 14.06
CA VAL A 92 0.82 -3.18 13.47
C VAL A 92 -0.44 -3.95 13.07
N GLY A 93 -1.44 -4.05 13.94
CA GLY A 93 -2.69 -4.75 13.61
C GLY A 93 -3.40 -4.15 12.39
N VAL A 94 -3.45 -2.82 12.28
CA VAL A 94 -4.00 -2.13 11.10
C VAL A 94 -3.22 -2.51 9.84
N ASN A 95 -1.89 -2.46 9.89
CA ASN A 95 -1.06 -2.80 8.73
C ASN A 95 -1.21 -4.28 8.34
N THR A 96 -1.30 -5.20 9.30
CA THR A 96 -1.57 -6.63 9.03
C THR A 96 -2.92 -6.83 8.35
N ALA A 97 -3.97 -6.13 8.79
CA ALA A 97 -5.27 -6.20 8.12
C ALA A 97 -5.20 -5.64 6.69
N ILE A 98 -4.49 -4.52 6.49
CA ILE A 98 -4.22 -3.95 5.16
C ILE A 98 -3.49 -4.94 4.25
N ASP A 99 -2.48 -5.64 4.76
CA ASP A 99 -1.74 -6.64 4.00
C ASP A 99 -2.64 -7.80 3.57
N TYR A 100 -3.52 -8.29 4.46
CA TYR A 100 -4.51 -9.32 4.11
C TYR A 100 -5.45 -8.86 2.99
N ILE A 101 -5.95 -7.63 3.08
CA ILE A 101 -6.84 -7.02 2.08
C ILE A 101 -6.14 -6.89 0.71
N ALA A 102 -4.83 -6.70 0.67
CA ALA A 102 -4.07 -6.63 -0.58
C ALA A 102 -3.91 -7.98 -1.29
N ILE A 103 -4.20 -9.12 -0.64
CA ILE A 103 -4.02 -10.45 -1.24
C ILE A 103 -5.16 -10.74 -2.23
N ARG A 104 -4.87 -10.64 -3.53
CA ARG A 104 -5.85 -10.91 -4.60
C ARG A 104 -6.49 -12.30 -4.52
N ASP A 105 -5.72 -13.32 -4.17
CA ASP A 105 -6.23 -14.67 -3.99
C ASP A 105 -7.27 -14.74 -2.86
N ALA A 106 -7.19 -13.90 -1.82
CA ALA A 106 -8.19 -13.87 -0.76
C ALA A 106 -9.55 -13.38 -1.30
N TRP A 107 -9.53 -12.41 -2.22
CA TRP A 107 -10.75 -11.92 -2.89
C TRP A 107 -11.38 -12.97 -3.81
N GLN A 108 -10.59 -13.86 -4.38
CA GLN A 108 -11.07 -14.95 -5.23
C GLN A 108 -11.59 -16.15 -4.42
N TYR A 109 -10.84 -16.59 -3.41
CA TYR A 109 -11.07 -17.86 -2.73
C TYR A 109 -11.71 -17.72 -1.34
N MET A 110 -11.63 -16.54 -0.72
CA MET A 110 -12.17 -16.22 0.61
C MET A 110 -13.04 -14.94 0.58
N ASN A 111 -13.73 -14.69 -0.53
CA ASN A 111 -14.38 -13.41 -0.83
C ASN A 111 -15.25 -12.84 0.30
N LYS A 112 -16.07 -13.68 0.94
CA LYS A 112 -16.96 -13.25 2.03
C LYS A 112 -16.18 -12.72 3.24
N ASP A 113 -15.07 -13.37 3.56
CA ASP A 113 -14.26 -13.05 4.73
C ASP A 113 -13.40 -11.80 4.50
N VAL A 114 -12.68 -11.72 3.38
CA VAL A 114 -11.90 -10.51 3.04
C VAL A 114 -12.79 -9.29 2.85
N LYS A 115 -14.01 -9.47 2.34
CA LYS A 115 -15.01 -8.39 2.29
C LYS A 115 -15.37 -7.89 3.69
N ARG A 116 -15.67 -8.80 4.64
CA ARG A 116 -15.94 -8.41 6.03
C ARG A 116 -14.74 -7.68 6.65
N SER A 117 -13.55 -8.28 6.57
CA SER A 117 -12.34 -7.71 7.19
C SER A 117 -11.97 -6.36 6.58
N SER A 118 -12.09 -6.21 5.25
CA SER A 118 -11.87 -4.91 4.58
C SER A 118 -12.88 -3.84 5.00
N GLU A 119 -14.17 -4.17 5.08
CA GLU A 119 -15.19 -3.24 5.56
C GLU A 119 -14.94 -2.82 7.01
N GLN A 120 -14.56 -3.74 7.90
CA GLN A 120 -14.25 -3.41 9.29
C GLN A 120 -13.00 -2.52 9.39
N THR A 121 -11.95 -2.86 8.65
CA THR A 121 -10.66 -2.15 8.65
C THR A 121 -10.81 -0.75 8.08
N PHE A 122 -11.43 -0.58 6.91
CA PHE A 122 -11.63 0.74 6.31
C PHE A 122 -12.62 1.60 7.10
N ASN A 123 -13.68 1.01 7.69
CA ASN A 123 -14.53 1.75 8.62
C ASN A 123 -13.76 2.24 9.85
N TYR A 124 -12.86 1.41 10.40
CA TYR A 124 -11.99 1.84 11.49
C TYR A 124 -11.07 2.99 11.06
N LEU A 125 -10.46 2.89 9.88
CA LEU A 125 -9.52 3.87 9.34
C LEU A 125 -10.18 5.22 9.01
N TYR A 126 -11.40 5.23 8.50
CA TYR A 126 -12.03 6.45 7.99
C TYR A 126 -13.11 7.04 8.91
N ASN A 127 -13.86 6.20 9.62
CA ASN A 127 -15.14 6.61 10.23
C ASN A 127 -15.12 6.66 11.77
N ARG A 128 -13.99 6.36 12.41
CA ARG A 128 -13.81 6.54 13.87
C ARG A 128 -13.42 7.97 14.22
N ASP A 129 -13.73 8.39 15.45
CA ASP A 129 -13.29 9.69 16.00
C ASP A 129 -11.78 9.84 15.89
N ASP A 130 -11.30 11.03 15.54
CA ASP A 130 -9.88 11.34 15.32
C ASP A 130 -9.18 10.49 14.23
N ALA A 131 -9.91 9.79 13.35
CA ALA A 131 -9.36 9.00 12.26
C ALA A 131 -8.28 9.73 11.45
N ASN A 132 -8.54 10.99 11.06
CA ASN A 132 -7.59 11.82 10.32
C ASN A 132 -6.23 11.98 11.05
N LYS A 133 -6.26 12.19 12.37
CA LYS A 133 -5.04 12.37 13.18
C LYS A 133 -4.20 11.09 13.23
N ARG A 134 -4.83 9.93 13.16
CA ARG A 134 -4.17 8.61 13.23
C ARG A 134 -3.73 8.08 11.87
N PHE A 135 -4.39 8.52 10.80
CA PHE A 135 -4.16 8.00 9.46
C PHE A 135 -2.69 8.13 9.02
N VAL A 136 -2.08 9.30 9.22
CA VAL A 136 -0.66 9.52 8.92
C VAL A 136 0.25 8.69 9.83
N HIS A 137 -0.17 8.45 11.09
CA HIS A 137 0.59 7.60 12.02
C HIS A 137 0.62 6.13 11.58
N TYR A 138 -0.49 5.60 11.05
CA TYR A 138 -0.53 4.21 10.58
C TYR A 138 0.28 3.97 9.31
N PHE A 139 0.34 4.99 8.44
CA PHE A 139 1.01 4.95 7.14
C PHE A 139 2.18 5.95 7.11
N ASN A 140 3.09 5.81 8.06
CA ASN A 140 4.20 6.74 8.30
C ASN A 140 5.48 6.39 7.52
N THR A 141 5.52 5.24 6.86
CA THR A 141 6.64 4.81 6.01
C THR A 141 6.21 4.69 4.55
N ILE A 142 7.19 4.59 3.64
CA ILE A 142 6.88 4.38 2.22
C ILE A 142 6.22 3.01 1.99
N ASP A 143 6.65 1.98 2.72
CA ASP A 143 6.12 0.62 2.59
C ASP A 143 4.67 0.53 3.08
N THR A 144 4.37 1.08 4.26
CA THR A 144 3.01 1.07 4.82
C THR A 144 2.02 1.86 3.94
N ARG A 145 2.47 2.94 3.30
CA ARG A 145 1.67 3.66 2.29
C ARG A 145 1.43 2.83 1.04
N ALA A 146 2.47 2.20 0.51
CA ALA A 146 2.36 1.35 -0.66
C ALA A 146 1.41 0.16 -0.41
N ASN A 147 1.47 -0.45 0.79
CA ASN A 147 0.55 -1.51 1.20
C ASN A 147 -0.89 -1.00 1.27
N PHE A 148 -1.11 0.17 1.87
CA PHE A 148 -2.43 0.81 1.90
C PHE A 148 -2.97 1.11 0.49
N PHE A 149 -2.15 1.62 -0.42
CA PHE A 149 -2.55 1.87 -1.81
C PHE A 149 -2.90 0.57 -2.53
N GLY A 150 -2.10 -0.48 -2.38
CA GLY A 150 -2.39 -1.80 -2.96
C GLY A 150 -3.69 -2.41 -2.42
N ALA A 151 -3.88 -2.38 -1.10
CA ALA A 151 -5.11 -2.85 -0.47
C ALA A 151 -6.35 -2.06 -0.94
N SER A 152 -6.23 -0.73 -1.03
CA SER A 152 -7.31 0.14 -1.49
C SER A 152 -7.63 -0.11 -2.97
N ASN A 153 -6.62 -0.31 -3.81
CA ASN A 153 -6.81 -0.67 -5.22
C ASN A 153 -7.58 -2.00 -5.37
N VAL A 154 -7.16 -3.04 -4.64
CA VAL A 154 -7.86 -4.33 -4.70
C VAL A 154 -9.29 -4.21 -4.16
N TYR A 155 -9.51 -3.41 -3.11
CA TYR A 155 -10.86 -3.11 -2.61
C TYR A 155 -11.71 -2.39 -3.67
N GLU A 156 -11.18 -1.36 -4.33
CA GLU A 156 -11.89 -0.61 -5.37
C GLU A 156 -12.30 -1.49 -6.55
N GLN A 157 -11.45 -2.43 -6.95
CA GLN A 157 -11.73 -3.39 -8.02
C GLN A 157 -12.82 -4.41 -7.67
N ASN A 158 -13.02 -4.71 -6.38
CA ASN A 158 -13.92 -5.77 -5.94
C ASN A 158 -15.22 -5.27 -5.29
N GLN A 159 -15.21 -4.14 -4.58
CA GLN A 159 -16.33 -3.66 -3.73
C GLN A 159 -16.57 -2.14 -3.79
N GLY A 160 -15.54 -1.37 -4.17
CA GLY A 160 -15.59 0.08 -4.24
C GLY A 160 -16.19 0.60 -5.54
N SER A 161 -15.78 1.83 -5.89
CA SER A 161 -16.24 2.56 -7.08
C SER A 161 -15.51 2.17 -8.37
N GLY A 162 -14.34 1.51 -8.24
CA GLY A 162 -13.44 1.22 -9.36
C GLY A 162 -12.42 2.32 -9.64
N ALA A 163 -12.14 3.19 -8.66
CA ALA A 163 -11.09 4.20 -8.74
C ALA A 163 -9.72 3.55 -8.97
N LYS A 164 -8.95 4.12 -9.90
CA LYS A 164 -7.63 3.62 -10.32
C LYS A 164 -6.48 4.37 -9.68
N TRP A 165 -6.73 5.53 -9.06
CA TRP A 165 -5.67 6.36 -8.48
C TRP A 165 -4.78 5.58 -7.51
N PHE A 166 -5.37 4.69 -6.70
CA PHE A 166 -4.62 3.83 -5.77
C PHE A 166 -3.67 2.87 -6.49
N GLU A 167 -4.04 2.33 -7.66
CA GLU A 167 -3.15 1.50 -8.48
C GLU A 167 -1.94 2.31 -8.96
N GLY A 168 -2.18 3.54 -9.43
CA GLY A 168 -1.12 4.45 -9.85
C GLY A 168 -0.16 4.78 -8.70
N ALA A 169 -0.70 5.11 -7.53
CA ALA A 169 0.06 5.44 -6.34
C ALA A 169 0.90 4.25 -5.83
N GLU A 170 0.35 3.04 -5.84
CA GLU A 170 1.10 1.82 -5.51
C GLU A 170 2.26 1.59 -6.49
N LYS A 171 1.99 1.64 -7.81
CA LYS A 171 3.00 1.45 -8.86
C LYS A 171 4.17 2.43 -8.71
N VAL A 172 3.88 3.71 -8.51
CA VAL A 172 4.92 4.73 -8.31
C VAL A 172 5.70 4.50 -7.00
N SER A 173 5.04 4.01 -5.96
CA SER A 173 5.71 3.71 -4.68
C SER A 173 6.69 2.54 -4.80
N ARG A 174 6.31 1.48 -5.54
CA ARG A 174 7.07 0.21 -5.65
C ARG A 174 7.95 0.09 -6.90
N ALA A 175 7.85 0.98 -7.88
CA ALA A 175 8.61 0.87 -9.13
C ALA A 175 10.12 0.73 -8.85
N CYS A 176 10.74 -0.28 -9.47
CA CYS A 176 12.15 -0.56 -9.23
C CYS A 176 13.02 0.51 -9.91
N PHE A 177 14.04 0.99 -9.20
CA PHE A 177 14.93 2.10 -9.59
C PHE A 177 14.27 3.48 -9.78
N THR A 178 13.09 3.61 -10.39
CA THR A 178 12.42 4.91 -10.62
C THR A 178 11.34 5.25 -9.59
N GLY A 179 10.93 4.28 -8.77
CA GLY A 179 9.95 4.47 -7.72
C GLY A 179 10.52 5.04 -6.43
N LEU A 180 9.62 5.33 -5.49
CA LEU A 180 9.94 5.99 -4.21
C LEU A 180 10.62 5.05 -3.20
N GLY A 181 10.74 3.77 -3.54
CA GLY A 181 11.55 2.79 -2.85
C GLY A 181 10.87 2.00 -1.75
N ALA A 182 9.58 1.69 -1.94
CA ALA A 182 8.96 0.60 -1.21
C ALA A 182 9.60 -0.75 -1.58
N ASP A 183 9.63 -1.68 -0.63
CA ASP A 183 10.14 -3.06 -0.72
C ASP A 183 11.62 -3.21 -1.15
N GLY A 184 12.40 -2.14 -1.10
CA GLY A 184 13.84 -2.20 -1.37
C GLY A 184 14.21 -2.46 -2.84
N CYS A 185 13.33 -2.14 -3.78
CA CYS A 185 13.54 -2.39 -5.21
C CYS A 185 14.56 -1.43 -5.88
N ALA A 186 15.82 -1.48 -5.43
CA ALA A 186 17.00 -0.77 -5.97
C ALA A 186 16.89 0.76 -6.15
N SER A 187 15.80 1.39 -5.71
CA SER A 187 15.57 2.84 -5.65
C SER A 187 16.62 3.58 -4.81
N TYR A 188 17.26 2.91 -3.86
CA TYR A 188 18.41 3.46 -3.15
C TYR A 188 19.56 3.78 -4.12
N LEU A 189 19.71 3.06 -5.24
CA LEU A 189 20.74 3.35 -6.24
C LEU A 189 20.42 4.63 -7.00
N SER A 190 19.17 4.87 -7.40
CA SER A 190 18.80 6.13 -8.06
C SER A 190 18.91 7.31 -7.10
N PHE A 191 18.51 7.16 -5.85
CA PHE A 191 18.72 8.17 -4.81
C PHE A 191 20.20 8.40 -4.49
N TYR A 192 21.01 7.34 -4.46
CA TYR A 192 22.46 7.42 -4.26
C TYR A 192 23.18 8.10 -5.44
N LEU A 193 22.78 7.79 -6.67
CA LEU A 193 23.31 8.43 -7.87
C LEU A 193 22.91 9.91 -7.93
N ALA A 194 21.67 10.24 -7.58
CA ALA A 194 21.24 11.62 -7.42
C ALA A 194 22.06 12.36 -6.34
N LYS A 195 22.39 11.66 -5.25
CA LYS A 195 23.24 12.18 -4.19
C LYS A 195 24.62 12.60 -4.69
N ILE A 196 25.25 11.74 -5.49
CA ILE A 196 26.62 11.94 -6.00
C ILE A 196 26.66 12.96 -7.13
N PHE A 197 25.73 12.85 -8.09
CA PHE A 197 25.82 13.57 -9.35
C PHE A 197 25.00 14.86 -9.39
N SER A 198 24.21 15.16 -8.36
CA SER A 198 23.24 16.26 -8.44
C SER A 198 23.20 17.18 -7.22
N GLY A 199 24.30 17.28 -6.47
CA GLY A 199 24.42 18.26 -5.39
C GLY A 199 23.81 17.82 -4.05
N ASN A 200 23.53 16.52 -3.88
CA ASN A 200 23.04 15.94 -2.63
C ASN A 200 21.70 16.53 -2.14
N PRO A 201 20.61 16.49 -2.94
CA PRO A 201 19.27 16.84 -2.46
C PRO A 201 18.83 15.92 -1.31
N ASP A 202 18.10 16.46 -0.33
CA ASP A 202 17.50 15.66 0.75
C ASP A 202 16.27 14.88 0.25
N LEU A 203 16.51 13.80 -0.49
CA LEU A 203 15.46 12.98 -1.09
C LEU A 203 14.65 12.19 -0.06
N TYR A 204 15.24 11.85 1.09
CA TYR A 204 14.53 11.16 2.15
C TYR A 204 13.58 12.10 2.89
N GLY A 205 14.02 13.34 3.17
CA GLY A 205 13.16 14.40 3.69
C GLY A 205 12.03 14.75 2.72
N TRP A 206 12.35 14.94 1.43
CA TRP A 206 11.38 15.15 0.36
C TRP A 206 10.31 14.05 0.34
N ARG A 207 10.74 12.77 0.29
CA ARG A 207 9.83 11.61 0.26
C ARG A 207 8.95 11.54 1.49
N LYS A 208 9.53 11.80 2.67
CA LYS A 208 8.78 11.79 3.93
C LYS A 208 7.73 12.88 3.95
N GLU A 209 8.10 14.14 3.67
CA GLU A 209 7.21 15.29 3.72
C GLU A 209 6.13 15.23 2.64
N ALA A 210 6.48 14.83 1.41
CA ALA A 210 5.53 14.62 0.33
C ALA A 210 4.51 13.52 0.69
N GLY A 211 4.97 12.37 1.20
CA GLY A 211 4.08 11.29 1.57
C GLY A 211 3.21 11.59 2.79
N ASP A 212 3.75 12.25 3.84
CA ASP A 212 2.96 12.72 4.99
C ASP A 212 1.86 13.69 4.52
N THR A 213 2.20 14.61 3.62
CA THR A 213 1.27 15.60 3.06
C THR A 213 0.18 14.92 2.24
N LEU A 214 0.55 14.00 1.34
CA LEU A 214 -0.41 13.25 0.52
C LEU A 214 -1.41 12.48 1.38
N MET A 215 -0.94 11.75 2.40
CA MET A 215 -1.83 11.00 3.30
C MET A 215 -2.76 11.92 4.08
N LYS A 216 -2.25 13.08 4.53
CA LYS A 216 -3.02 14.06 5.30
C LYS A 216 -4.05 14.79 4.43
N SER A 217 -3.66 15.29 3.25
CA SER A 217 -4.55 16.04 2.36
C SER A 217 -5.54 15.13 1.64
N GLY A 218 -5.14 13.89 1.34
CA GLY A 218 -5.98 12.89 0.69
C GLY A 218 -7.04 12.27 1.58
N PHE A 219 -6.85 12.29 2.92
CA PHE A 219 -7.73 11.60 3.87
C PHE A 219 -9.23 11.84 3.63
N THR A 220 -9.64 13.10 3.49
CA THR A 220 -11.06 13.45 3.29
C THR A 220 -11.60 12.86 1.98
N ASN A 221 -10.83 12.94 0.89
CA ASN A 221 -11.24 12.42 -0.41
C ASN A 221 -11.28 10.89 -0.41
N PHE A 222 -10.31 10.22 0.23
CA PHE A 222 -10.29 8.76 0.38
C PHE A 222 -11.49 8.27 1.19
N ARG A 223 -11.81 8.96 2.30
CA ARG A 223 -12.98 8.68 3.11
C ARG A 223 -14.29 8.89 2.33
N GLU A 224 -14.37 9.96 1.55
CA GLU A 224 -15.55 10.26 0.74
C GLU A 224 -15.78 9.17 -0.31
N LEU A 225 -14.71 8.77 -1.02
CA LEU A 225 -14.75 7.66 -1.98
C LEU A 225 -15.24 6.36 -1.35
N TYR A 226 -14.67 6.00 -0.19
CA TYR A 226 -15.06 4.80 0.53
C TYR A 226 -16.54 4.81 0.95
N ASN A 227 -17.04 5.95 1.44
CA ASN A 227 -18.40 6.05 1.97
C ASN A 227 -19.46 6.26 0.88
N ASN A 228 -19.10 6.75 -0.31
CA ASN A 228 -20.04 7.07 -1.38
C ASN A 228 -19.76 6.28 -2.66
N LYS A 229 -20.48 5.16 -2.81
CA LYS A 229 -20.38 4.28 -3.98
C LYS A 229 -20.96 4.87 -5.28
N GLY A 230 -21.65 6.02 -5.23
CA GLY A 230 -22.20 6.70 -6.40
C GLY A 230 -21.23 7.66 -7.09
N ILE A 231 -19.99 7.77 -6.59
CA ILE A 231 -18.97 8.64 -7.17
C ILE A 231 -18.54 8.10 -8.55
N ASN A 232 -18.40 9.00 -9.52
CA ASN A 232 -17.76 8.68 -10.78
C ASN A 232 -16.24 8.48 -10.54
N PRO A 233 -15.71 7.25 -10.68
CA PRO A 233 -14.33 6.94 -10.31
C PRO A 233 -13.32 7.72 -11.17
N MET A 234 -13.60 7.95 -12.46
CA MET A 234 -12.72 8.70 -13.35
C MET A 234 -12.61 10.17 -12.94
N GLU A 235 -13.76 10.82 -12.68
CA GLU A 235 -13.77 12.21 -12.23
C GLU A 235 -13.07 12.36 -10.87
N TRP A 236 -13.29 11.39 -9.97
CA TRP A 236 -12.64 11.37 -8.67
C TRP A 236 -11.12 11.20 -8.80
N ASP A 237 -10.65 10.25 -9.61
CA ASP A 237 -9.22 9.99 -9.85
C ASP A 237 -8.51 11.24 -10.37
N ILE A 238 -9.10 11.89 -11.38
CA ILE A 238 -8.53 13.12 -11.97
C ILE A 238 -8.55 14.26 -10.96
N LYS A 239 -9.64 14.43 -10.20
CA LYS A 239 -9.73 15.46 -9.14
C LYS A 239 -8.68 15.22 -8.05
N GLN A 240 -8.53 13.98 -7.61
CA GLN A 240 -7.54 13.58 -6.61
C GLN A 240 -6.11 13.85 -7.11
N LEU A 241 -5.80 13.46 -8.34
CA LEU A 241 -4.51 13.72 -9.01
C LEU A 241 -4.24 15.23 -9.18
N LYS A 242 -5.22 16.05 -9.55
CA LYS A 242 -4.98 17.51 -9.66
C LYS A 242 -4.75 18.14 -8.29
N SER A 243 -5.54 17.74 -7.29
CA SER A 243 -5.45 18.22 -5.92
C SER A 243 -4.12 17.87 -5.27
N GLU A 244 -3.68 16.60 -5.36
CA GLU A 244 -2.39 16.17 -4.81
C GLU A 244 -1.23 16.96 -5.44
N GLN A 245 -1.23 17.16 -6.76
CA GLN A 245 -0.09 17.76 -7.44
C GLN A 245 0.03 19.25 -7.10
N SER A 246 -1.10 19.88 -6.74
CA SER A 246 -1.12 21.24 -6.22
C SER A 246 -0.52 21.35 -4.82
N VAL A 247 -0.89 20.45 -3.89
CA VAL A 247 -0.35 20.49 -2.52
C VAL A 247 1.10 20.03 -2.43
N LEU A 248 1.54 19.17 -3.37
CA LEU A 248 2.91 18.69 -3.44
C LEU A 248 3.88 19.69 -4.11
N GLN A 249 3.38 20.63 -4.92
CA GLN A 249 4.20 21.62 -5.62
C GLN A 249 5.19 22.36 -4.69
N PRO A 250 4.79 23.00 -3.58
CA PRO A 250 5.72 23.70 -2.70
C PRO A 250 6.78 22.76 -2.08
N ILE A 251 6.46 21.48 -1.88
CA ILE A 251 7.40 20.50 -1.34
C ILE A 251 8.43 20.13 -2.42
N HIS A 252 8.00 19.94 -3.67
CA HIS A 252 8.93 19.72 -4.79
C HIS A 252 9.87 20.92 -4.97
N GLU A 253 9.35 22.14 -4.92
CA GLU A 253 10.16 23.37 -5.03
C GLU A 253 11.16 23.48 -3.87
N LYS A 254 10.72 23.26 -2.63
CA LYS A 254 11.55 23.29 -1.43
C LYS A 254 12.75 22.34 -1.51
N TYR A 255 12.53 21.11 -1.98
CA TYR A 255 13.56 20.07 -1.94
C TYR A 255 14.34 19.91 -3.24
N LEU A 256 13.76 20.27 -4.38
CA LEU A 256 14.30 19.96 -5.72
C LEU A 256 14.52 21.21 -6.58
N GLY A 257 14.05 22.39 -6.14
CA GLY A 257 14.11 23.66 -6.86
C GLY A 257 15.50 24.02 -7.37
N GLU A 258 16.46 24.00 -6.45
CA GLU A 258 17.85 24.41 -6.70
C GLU A 258 18.68 23.33 -7.41
N TYR A 259 18.17 22.10 -7.52
CA TYR A 259 18.92 20.95 -8.02
C TYR A 259 18.67 20.71 -9.51
N GLY A 260 19.01 21.68 -10.35
CA GLY A 260 18.79 21.64 -11.81
C GLY A 260 19.37 20.40 -12.52
N VAL A 261 20.52 19.90 -12.08
CA VAL A 261 21.15 18.68 -12.63
C VAL A 261 20.34 17.42 -12.28
N PHE A 262 19.80 17.35 -11.06
CA PHE A 262 18.89 16.26 -10.66
C PHE A 262 17.64 16.29 -11.53
N ARG A 263 17.03 17.46 -11.69
CA ARG A 263 15.82 17.65 -12.49
C ARG A 263 16.01 17.27 -13.95
N TRP A 264 17.14 17.68 -14.54
CA TRP A 264 17.49 17.29 -15.91
C TRP A 264 17.69 15.78 -16.03
N GLY A 265 18.41 15.16 -15.09
CA GLY A 265 18.66 13.72 -15.06
C GLY A 265 17.38 12.89 -14.91
N SER A 266 16.50 13.28 -13.98
CA SER A 266 15.22 12.61 -13.75
C SER A 266 14.28 12.74 -14.94
N GLN A 267 14.21 13.92 -15.56
CA GLN A 267 13.41 14.14 -16.76
C GLN A 267 13.91 13.26 -17.92
N LYS A 268 15.23 13.17 -18.13
CA LYS A 268 15.81 12.32 -19.18
C LYS A 268 15.61 10.83 -18.93
N ALA A 269 15.63 10.39 -17.69
CA ALA A 269 15.36 9.01 -17.31
C ALA A 269 13.92 8.57 -17.64
N MET A 270 12.97 9.52 -17.64
CA MET A 270 11.55 9.26 -17.93
C MET A 270 11.16 9.56 -19.39
N ASP A 271 12.11 9.92 -20.26
CA ASP A 271 11.91 10.28 -21.67
C ASP A 271 12.06 9.05 -22.60
N ASN A 272 10.99 8.70 -23.33
CA ASN A 272 10.97 7.56 -24.25
C ASN A 272 12.02 7.65 -25.38
N ASN A 273 12.37 8.86 -25.82
CA ASN A 273 13.24 9.08 -26.98
C ASN A 273 14.74 9.22 -26.63
N LYS A 274 15.07 9.40 -25.35
CA LYS A 274 16.44 9.71 -24.88
C LYS A 274 16.92 8.86 -23.70
N GLY A 275 16.14 7.90 -23.21
CA GLY A 275 16.54 6.90 -22.21
C GLY A 275 17.66 5.94 -22.63
N VAL A 276 18.54 6.32 -23.56
CA VAL A 276 19.36 5.40 -24.38
C VAL A 276 20.84 5.34 -23.95
N LYS A 277 21.29 6.04 -22.89
CA LYS A 277 22.71 5.90 -22.44
C LYS A 277 22.90 5.58 -20.97
N LEU A 278 22.29 6.34 -20.05
CA LEU A 278 22.36 6.00 -18.63
C LEU A 278 21.59 4.71 -18.37
N PHE A 279 20.37 4.59 -18.92
CA PHE A 279 19.52 3.40 -18.85
C PHE A 279 20.04 2.20 -19.65
N ASN A 280 20.74 2.40 -20.77
CA ASN A 280 21.36 1.29 -21.53
C ASN A 280 22.53 0.62 -20.81
N PHE A 281 23.23 1.32 -19.91
CA PHE A 281 24.18 0.68 -18.99
C PHE A 281 23.45 -0.23 -17.98
N PHE A 282 22.27 0.17 -17.51
CA PHE A 282 21.47 -0.61 -16.57
C PHE A 282 20.72 -1.79 -17.21
N ASN A 283 20.16 -1.62 -18.42
CA ASN A 283 19.47 -2.68 -19.17
C ASN A 283 20.40 -3.85 -19.55
N ASN A 284 21.68 -3.57 -19.86
CA ASN A 284 22.65 -4.62 -20.19
C ASN A 284 23.11 -5.44 -18.97
N LEU A 285 22.83 -4.97 -17.75
CA LEU A 285 23.26 -5.62 -16.52
C LEU A 285 22.13 -6.45 -15.89
N PHE A 286 20.87 -6.04 -16.08
CA PHE A 286 19.70 -6.69 -15.50
C PHE A 286 18.52 -6.59 -16.49
N ASP A 287 18.00 -7.74 -16.91
CA ASP A 287 16.98 -7.92 -17.95
C ASP A 287 15.62 -7.30 -17.51
N LEU A 288 15.31 -6.08 -17.95
CA LEU A 288 14.20 -5.26 -17.43
C LEU A 288 13.05 -5.06 -18.45
N GLU A 289 11.82 -5.38 -18.03
CA GLU A 289 10.58 -5.21 -18.81
C GLU A 289 10.23 -3.74 -19.12
N LYS A 290 9.62 -3.54 -20.30
CA LYS A 290 9.23 -2.27 -20.94
C LYS A 290 8.50 -1.28 -19.99
N HIS A 291 9.22 -0.29 -19.50
CA HIS A 291 8.62 0.88 -18.83
C HIS A 291 8.13 1.90 -19.87
N LYS A 292 6.90 2.38 -19.71
CA LYS A 292 6.35 3.50 -20.51
C LYS A 292 6.80 4.81 -19.87
N GLY A 293 7.86 5.43 -20.40
CA GLY A 293 8.12 6.85 -20.18
C GLY A 293 7.10 7.72 -20.93
N ILE A 294 7.27 9.04 -20.88
CA ILE A 294 6.53 10.00 -21.71
C ILE A 294 7.52 10.70 -22.63
N ASP A 295 7.10 11.00 -23.86
CA ASP A 295 7.90 11.79 -24.79
C ASP A 295 8.28 13.14 -24.16
N GLY A 296 9.58 13.38 -23.97
CA GLY A 296 10.10 14.58 -23.30
C GLY A 296 10.30 14.47 -21.78
N GLY A 297 9.90 13.35 -21.17
CA GLY A 297 10.07 13.06 -19.76
C GLY A 297 9.15 13.83 -18.82
N VAL A 298 9.21 13.50 -17.53
CA VAL A 298 8.43 14.20 -16.49
C VAL A 298 9.30 15.28 -15.83
N ASP A 299 8.85 16.53 -15.91
CA ASP A 299 9.45 17.62 -15.13
C ASP A 299 8.79 17.66 -13.76
N ILE A 300 9.56 17.26 -12.74
CA ILE A 300 9.10 17.17 -11.36
C ILE A 300 8.78 18.52 -10.71
N LEU A 301 9.16 19.66 -11.29
CA LEU A 301 8.70 20.98 -10.83
C LEU A 301 7.52 21.53 -11.64
N ASN A 302 7.20 20.92 -12.78
CA ASN A 302 6.07 21.33 -13.57
C ASN A 302 4.83 20.52 -13.20
N GLN A 303 3.91 21.17 -12.46
CA GLN A 303 2.66 20.54 -12.04
C GLN A 303 1.87 19.91 -13.21
N LYS A 304 1.81 20.60 -14.37
CA LYS A 304 1.09 20.10 -15.55
C LYS A 304 1.73 18.83 -16.10
N SER A 305 3.07 18.78 -16.16
CA SER A 305 3.82 17.58 -16.59
C SER A 305 3.54 16.39 -15.66
N ARG A 306 3.50 16.61 -14.34
CA ARG A 306 3.18 15.55 -13.37
C ARG A 306 1.73 15.06 -13.49
N ILE A 307 0.77 15.96 -13.72
CA ILE A 307 -0.64 15.59 -13.98
C ILE A 307 -0.77 14.79 -15.26
N GLU A 308 -0.10 15.19 -16.36
CA GLU A 308 -0.12 14.45 -17.63
C GLU A 308 0.45 13.03 -17.47
N TYR A 309 1.54 12.89 -16.70
CA TYR A 309 2.10 11.59 -16.36
C TYR A 309 1.17 10.73 -15.52
N GLY A 310 0.60 11.30 -14.45
CA GLY A 310 -0.37 10.59 -13.61
C GLY A 310 -1.57 10.12 -14.43
N CYS A 311 -2.11 10.95 -15.30
CA CYS A 311 -3.22 10.58 -16.18
C CYS A 311 -2.87 9.45 -17.15
N MET A 312 -1.68 9.49 -17.75
CA MET A 312 -1.21 8.37 -18.59
C MET A 312 -1.11 7.07 -17.78
N LEU A 313 -0.58 7.12 -16.55
CA LEU A 313 -0.46 5.94 -15.68
C LEU A 313 -1.82 5.33 -15.34
N LEU A 314 -2.84 6.17 -15.15
CA LEU A 314 -4.22 5.74 -14.87
C LEU A 314 -4.97 5.31 -16.14
N GLY A 315 -4.41 5.56 -17.32
CA GLY A 315 -5.02 5.26 -18.62
C GLY A 315 -6.11 6.25 -19.03
N TYR A 316 -6.00 7.51 -18.59
CA TYR A 316 -6.93 8.58 -18.94
C TYR A 316 -6.37 9.52 -20.01
N THR A 317 -7.27 10.07 -20.83
CA THR A 317 -6.95 10.98 -21.95
C THR A 317 -7.27 12.43 -21.61
N LYS A 318 -6.83 13.36 -22.47
CA LYS A 318 -7.07 14.81 -22.29
C LYS A 318 -8.57 15.14 -22.30
N GLU A 319 -9.32 14.48 -23.18
CA GLU A 319 -10.76 14.66 -23.36
C GLU A 319 -11.55 14.25 -22.10
N GLN A 320 -10.97 13.37 -21.26
CA GLN A 320 -11.54 12.93 -20.00
C GLN A 320 -11.30 13.90 -18.83
N GLY A 321 -10.63 15.04 -19.07
CA GLY A 321 -10.39 16.08 -18.07
C GLY A 321 -8.97 16.13 -17.52
N CYS A 322 -8.03 15.40 -18.10
CA CYS A 322 -6.62 15.36 -17.68
C CYS A 322 -5.80 16.62 -18.00
N MET A 323 -6.42 17.66 -18.57
CA MET A 323 -5.81 18.98 -18.80
C MET A 323 -6.72 20.11 -18.34
#